data_AF-A0A1W1DL81-F1
#
_entry.id   AF-A0A1W1DL81-F1
#
_cell.length_a   1.000
_cell.length_b   1.000
_cell.length_c   1.000
_cell.angle_alpha   90.00
_cell.angle_beta   90.00
_cell.angle_gamma   90.00
#
_symmetry.space_group_name_H-M   'P 1'
#
loop_
_entity.id
_entity.type
_entity.pdbx_description
1 polymer ?
#
loop_
_entity_poly.entity_id
_entity_poly.type
_entity_poly.pdbx_seq_one_letter_code
_entity_poly.pdbx_strand_id
1 'polypeptide(L)'
;MIIGMDSFINLSTWKDYQDFHQYVHLVVIARPDYQVPNASYSFTPTQDASALHDQTTGLLYFANTELLDISSSDIHCILFNTALSGKMGAQQSLSGLLPESIIHYLQHL
;
A
#
# COMPACT_ATOMS: atom_id res chain seq x y z
N MET A 1 -1.45 -4.81 -11.44
CA MET A 1 -0.60 -4.76 -10.23
C MET A 1 -1.20 -3.78 -9.25
N ILE A 2 -1.35 -4.16 -7.99
CA ILE A 2 -1.88 -3.30 -6.92
C ILE A 2 -0.74 -2.99 -5.96
N ILE A 3 -0.49 -1.72 -5.65
CA ILE A 3 0.57 -1.28 -4.73
C ILE A 3 0.07 -0.16 -3.82
N GLY A 4 0.74 0.05 -2.69
CA GLY A 4 0.50 1.22 -1.84
C GLY A 4 1.18 2.49 -2.35
N MET A 5 0.73 3.64 -1.85
CA MET A 5 1.29 4.96 -2.17
C MET A 5 2.80 5.06 -1.92
N ASP A 6 3.29 4.48 -0.81
CA ASP A 6 4.72 4.39 -0.48
C ASP A 6 5.55 3.76 -1.61
N SER A 7 5.06 2.66 -2.17
CA SER A 7 5.70 1.96 -3.29
C SER A 7 5.60 2.76 -4.58
N PHE A 8 4.47 3.43 -4.82
CA PHE A 8 4.27 4.26 -6.01
C PHE A 8 5.23 5.45 -6.07
N ILE A 9 5.45 6.13 -4.95
CA ILE A 9 6.43 7.23 -4.85
C ILE A 9 7.83 6.75 -5.22
N ASN A 10 8.17 5.53 -4.80
CA ASN A 10 9.48 4.94 -5.06
C ASN A 10 9.53 4.10 -6.35
N LEU A 11 8.49 4.12 -7.20
CA LEU A 11 8.40 3.26 -8.37
C LEU A 11 9.57 3.47 -9.35
N SER A 12 10.07 4.72 -9.47
CA SER A 12 11.20 5.05 -10.33
C SER A 12 12.52 4.40 -9.90
N THR A 13 12.61 3.89 -8.68
CA THR A 13 13.77 3.14 -8.17
C THR A 13 13.74 1.67 -8.56
N TRP A 14 12.60 1.17 -9.07
CA TRP A 14 12.45 -0.23 -9.42
C TRP A 14 13.13 -0.50 -10.76
N LYS A 15 13.69 -1.69 -10.89
CA LYS A 15 14.33 -2.13 -12.13
C LYS A 15 13.31 -2.13 -13.28
N ASP A 16 13.67 -1.47 -14.38
CA ASP A 16 12.90 -1.43 -15.63
C ASP A 16 11.43 -0.97 -15.45
N TYR A 17 11.17 -0.10 -14.45
CA TYR A 17 9.81 0.33 -14.09
C TYR A 17 9.02 0.96 -15.26
N GLN A 18 9.72 1.55 -16.23
CA GLN A 18 9.14 2.19 -17.40
C GLN A 18 8.41 1.19 -18.31
N ASP A 19 8.80 -0.09 -18.28
CA ASP A 19 8.22 -1.14 -19.11
C ASP A 19 6.97 -1.76 -18.50
N PHE A 20 6.69 -1.53 -17.21
CA PHE A 20 5.58 -2.16 -16.52
C PHE A 20 4.21 -1.88 -17.17
N HIS A 21 4.04 -0.68 -17.75
CA HIS A 21 2.81 -0.31 -18.45
C HIS A 21 2.46 -1.28 -19.60
N GLN A 22 3.46 -1.95 -20.19
CA GLN A 22 3.26 -2.90 -21.27
C GLN A 22 2.65 -4.22 -20.78
N TYR A 23 2.71 -4.50 -19.48
CA TYR A 23 2.36 -5.80 -18.90
C TYR A 23 1.20 -5.74 -17.90
N VAL A 24 0.98 -4.60 -17.24
CA VAL A 24 -0.02 -4.47 -16.18
C VAL A 24 -0.73 -3.12 -16.21
N HIS A 25 -1.94 -3.08 -15.65
CA HIS A 25 -2.45 -1.86 -15.03
C HIS A 25 -1.78 -1.61 -13.68
N LEU A 26 -1.67 -0.36 -13.29
CA LEU A 26 -1.18 0.06 -11.99
C LEU A 26 -2.33 0.63 -11.16
N VAL A 27 -2.69 -0.07 -10.09
CA VAL A 27 -3.70 0.38 -9.13
C VAL A 27 -2.97 0.81 -7.85
N VAL A 28 -3.14 2.07 -7.45
CA VAL A 28 -2.46 2.65 -6.29
C VAL A 28 -3.45 2.85 -5.17
N ILE A 29 -3.18 2.23 -4.02
CA ILE A 29 -3.96 2.39 -2.78
C ILE A 29 -3.38 3.59 -2.02
N ALA A 30 -4.25 4.55 -1.69
CA ALA A 30 -3.87 5.75 -0.97
C ALA A 30 -3.56 5.45 0.51
N ARG A 31 -2.69 6.27 1.10
CA ARG A 31 -2.34 6.23 2.52
C ARG A 31 -2.42 7.64 3.11
N PRO A 32 -2.82 7.82 4.38
CA PRO A 32 -2.83 9.13 5.03
C PRO A 32 -1.48 9.84 4.90
N ASP A 33 -1.51 11.16 4.79
CA ASP A 33 -0.32 12.05 4.80
C ASP A 33 0.62 11.97 3.58
N TYR A 34 0.30 11.15 2.57
CA TYR A 34 1.08 11.10 1.33
C TYR A 34 0.46 11.94 0.22
N GLN A 35 1.28 12.79 -0.39
CA GLN A 35 0.91 13.50 -1.61
C GLN A 35 1.31 12.69 -2.84
N VAL A 36 0.43 12.69 -3.86
CA VAL A 36 0.76 12.10 -5.15
C VAL A 36 1.93 12.90 -5.74
N PRO A 37 3.08 12.26 -6.02
CA PRO A 37 4.23 12.95 -6.57
C PRO A 37 3.90 13.49 -7.96
N ASN A 38 4.41 14.68 -8.27
CA ASN A 38 4.33 15.26 -9.61
C ASN A 38 5.39 14.62 -10.53
N ALA A 39 5.27 13.31 -10.75
CA ALA A 39 6.15 12.53 -11.59
C ALA A 39 5.40 12.06 -12.83
N SER A 40 6.09 12.10 -13.98
CA SER A 40 5.57 11.54 -15.23
C SER A 40 5.88 10.04 -15.26
N TYR A 41 4.85 9.22 -15.37
CA TYR A 41 4.96 7.77 -15.47
C TYR A 41 4.51 7.32 -16.86
N SER A 42 5.01 6.18 -17.35
CA SER A 42 4.61 5.61 -18.65
C SER A 42 3.14 5.13 -18.71
N PHE A 43 2.41 5.21 -17.59
CA PHE A 43 1.02 4.79 -17.50
C PHE A 43 0.06 5.93 -17.84
N THR A 44 -1.10 5.59 -18.42
CA THR A 44 -2.16 6.56 -18.71
C THR A 44 -3.11 6.66 -17.50
N PRO A 45 -3.26 7.83 -16.86
CA PRO A 45 -4.18 7.99 -15.73
C PRO A 45 -5.64 7.76 -16.14
N THR A 46 -6.39 7.07 -15.30
CA THR A 46 -7.86 6.96 -15.39
C THR A 46 -8.47 7.21 -14.02
N GLN A 47 -9.63 7.88 -14.00
CA GLN A 47 -10.48 8.02 -12.82
C GLN A 47 -11.60 6.98 -12.79
N ASP A 48 -11.77 6.24 -13.88
CA ASP A 48 -12.78 5.21 -14.01
C ASP A 48 -12.17 3.82 -13.82
N ALA A 49 -12.66 3.10 -12.81
CA ALA A 49 -12.26 1.73 -12.55
C ALA A 49 -12.82 0.74 -13.58
N SER A 50 -13.96 1.03 -14.25
CA SER A 50 -14.46 0.15 -15.31
C SER A 50 -13.51 0.09 -16.51
N ALA A 51 -12.83 1.20 -16.84
CA ALA A 51 -11.82 1.23 -17.92
C ALA A 51 -10.69 0.19 -17.75
N LEU A 52 -10.41 -0.26 -16.52
CA LEU A 52 -9.44 -1.34 -16.25
C LEU A 52 -9.86 -2.71 -16.81
N HIS A 53 -11.14 -2.87 -17.19
CA HIS A 53 -11.68 -4.08 -17.82
C HIS A 53 -11.68 -3.97 -19.34
N ASP A 54 -11.70 -2.75 -19.88
CA ASP A 54 -11.78 -2.48 -21.33
C ASP A 54 -10.40 -2.51 -22.00
N GLN A 55 -9.33 -2.36 -21.21
CA GLN A 55 -7.95 -2.49 -21.63
C GLN A 55 -7.26 -3.60 -20.82
N THR A 56 -6.17 -4.18 -21.35
CA THR A 56 -5.44 -5.26 -20.67
C THR A 56 -4.29 -4.75 -19.78
N THR A 57 -3.66 -3.63 -20.15
CA THR A 57 -2.47 -3.07 -19.48
C THR A 57 -2.37 -1.55 -19.67
N GLY A 58 -1.52 -0.87 -18.90
CA GLY A 58 -1.09 0.51 -19.23
C GLY A 58 -1.85 1.64 -18.53
N LEU A 59 -3.02 1.37 -17.95
CA LEU A 59 -3.73 2.35 -17.11
C LEU A 59 -3.15 2.48 -15.70
N LEU A 60 -3.19 3.70 -15.17
CA LEU A 60 -2.93 4.07 -13.77
C LEU A 60 -4.23 4.52 -13.11
N TYR A 61 -4.65 3.83 -12.05
CA TYR A 61 -5.85 4.15 -11.30
C TYR A 61 -5.52 4.34 -9.82
N PHE A 62 -5.88 5.49 -9.26
CA PHE A 62 -5.83 5.72 -7.81
C PHE A 62 -7.13 5.22 -7.19
N ALA A 63 -7.05 4.16 -6.40
CA ALA A 63 -8.21 3.50 -5.83
C ALA A 63 -8.88 4.37 -4.77
N ASN A 64 -10.21 4.50 -4.87
CA ASN A 64 -11.02 5.13 -3.85
C ASN A 64 -11.36 4.12 -2.75
N THR A 65 -10.38 3.82 -1.90
CA THR A 65 -10.52 2.95 -0.73
C THR A 65 -10.44 3.74 0.56
N GLU A 66 -10.98 3.21 1.65
CA GLU A 66 -10.78 3.79 2.98
C GLU A 66 -9.29 3.90 3.30
N LEU A 67 -8.91 5.03 3.89
CA LEU A 67 -7.53 5.28 4.29
C LEU A 67 -7.23 4.56 5.60
N LEU A 68 -6.24 3.67 5.57
CA LEU A 68 -5.85 2.86 6.72
C LEU A 68 -4.41 3.21 7.12
N ASP A 69 -4.23 3.80 8.31
CA ASP A 69 -2.89 4.03 8.88
C ASP A 69 -2.44 2.82 9.69
N ILE A 70 -2.09 1.75 9.00
CA ILE A 70 -1.51 0.55 9.59
C ILE A 70 -0.20 0.23 8.87
N SER A 71 0.85 -0.11 9.61
CA SER A 71 2.13 -0.55 9.06
C SER A 71 2.66 -1.79 9.75
N SER A 72 3.47 -2.58 9.04
CA SER A 72 4.13 -3.77 9.61
C SER A 72 5.08 -3.42 10.75
N SER A 73 5.72 -2.24 10.70
CA SER A 73 6.58 -1.75 11.77
C SER A 73 5.78 -1.49 13.05
N ASP A 74 4.62 -0.85 12.94
CA ASP A 74 3.74 -0.59 14.09
C ASP A 74 3.19 -1.91 14.67
N ILE A 75 2.74 -2.84 13.81
CA ILE A 75 2.30 -4.18 14.21
C ILE A 75 3.39 -4.93 14.97
N HIS A 76 4.62 -4.91 14.45
CA HIS A 76 5.77 -5.58 15.09
C HIS A 76 6.06 -4.98 16.46
N CYS A 77 5.96 -3.65 16.57
CA CYS A 77 6.15 -2.96 17.83
C CYS A 77 5.08 -3.29 18.87
N ILE A 78 3.82 -3.39 18.45
CA ILE A 78 2.73 -3.91 19.29
C ILE A 78 3.01 -5.34 19.74
N LEU A 79 3.39 -6.23 18.81
CA LEU A 79 3.63 -7.65 19.08
C LEU A 79 4.74 -7.88 20.13
N PHE A 80 5.85 -7.14 20.02
CA PHE A 80 7.00 -7.31 20.90
C PHE A 80 7.03 -6.32 22.07
N ASN A 81 5.97 -5.53 22.26
CA ASN A 81 5.91 -4.43 23.23
C ASN A 81 7.17 -3.53 23.16
N THR A 82 7.61 -3.25 21.94
CA THR A 82 8.75 -2.37 21.69
C THR A 82 8.22 -1.01 21.24
N ALA A 83 8.63 0.06 21.91
CA ALA A 83 8.23 1.40 21.48
C ALA A 83 9.03 1.81 20.22
N LEU A 84 8.35 2.21 19.15
CA LEU A 84 8.97 3.14 18.20
C LEU A 84 9.02 4.50 18.89
N SER A 85 10.19 5.13 18.88
CA SER A 85 10.38 6.50 19.34
C SER A 85 9.41 7.44 18.61
N GLY A 86 8.23 7.70 19.19
CA GLY A 86 7.35 8.81 18.78
C GLY A 86 5.85 8.57 18.64
N LYS A 87 5.32 7.34 18.61
CA LYS A 87 3.85 7.10 18.52
C LYS A 87 3.35 6.19 19.65
N MET A 88 2.75 6.83 20.67
CA MET A 88 1.86 6.38 21.75
C MET A 88 2.01 4.97 22.38
N GLY A 89 2.13 4.98 23.72
CA GLY A 89 1.07 4.51 24.62
C GLY A 89 0.80 3.00 24.68
N ALA A 90 1.11 2.43 25.83
CA ALA A 90 0.81 1.07 26.30
C ALA A 90 -0.50 0.43 25.78
N GLN A 91 -0.41 -0.87 25.46
CA GLN A 91 -1.51 -1.81 25.18
C GLN A 91 -2.40 -1.46 23.98
N GLN A 92 -1.89 -1.61 22.76
CA GLN A 92 -2.75 -1.79 21.59
C GLN A 92 -2.96 -3.29 21.35
N SER A 93 -4.20 -3.72 21.19
CA SER A 93 -4.51 -5.09 20.76
C SER A 93 -4.24 -5.21 19.26
N LEU A 94 -3.75 -6.36 18.81
CA LEU A 94 -3.67 -6.70 17.38
C LEU A 94 -5.06 -6.99 16.78
N SER A 95 -6.08 -7.25 17.62
CA SER A 95 -7.46 -7.47 17.18
C SER A 95 -7.98 -6.24 16.44
N GLY A 96 -8.46 -6.45 15.22
CA GLY A 96 -8.93 -5.36 14.34
C GLY A 96 -7.84 -4.77 13.43
N LEU A 97 -6.56 -5.07 13.67
CA LEU A 97 -5.46 -4.74 12.77
C LEU A 97 -5.08 -5.93 11.87
N LEU A 98 -5.22 -7.15 12.41
CA LEU A 98 -4.92 -8.40 11.73
C LEU A 98 -6.08 -9.40 11.87
N PRO A 99 -6.24 -10.34 10.93
CA PRO A 99 -7.13 -11.48 11.13
C PRO A 99 -6.69 -12.32 12.34
N GLU A 100 -7.65 -12.81 13.14
CA GLU A 100 -7.39 -13.60 14.36
C GLU A 100 -6.51 -14.84 14.11
N SER A 101 -6.66 -15.49 12.95
CA SER A 101 -5.81 -16.62 12.56
C SER A 101 -4.32 -16.25 12.45
N ILE A 102 -4.01 -15.03 12.01
CA ILE A 102 -2.64 -14.51 11.90
C ILE A 102 -2.11 -14.13 13.28
N ILE A 103 -2.94 -13.52 14.13
CA ILE A 103 -2.58 -13.22 15.52
C ILE A 103 -2.20 -14.51 16.25
N HIS A 104 -3.04 -15.54 16.13
CA HIS A 104 -2.79 -16.85 16.72
C HIS A 104 -1.48 -17.46 16.20
N TYR A 105 -1.22 -17.39 14.89
CA TYR A 105 0.04 -17.87 14.31
C TYR A 105 1.26 -17.16 14.91
N LEU A 106 1.21 -15.82 15.03
CA LEU A 106 2.33 -15.03 15.56
C LEU A 106 2.62 -15.31 17.05
N GLN A 107 1.60 -15.67 17.83
CA GLN A 107 1.76 -16.04 19.25
C GLN A 107 2.41 -17.42 19.47
N HIS A 108 2.48 -18.24 18.43
CA HIS A 108 3.04 -19.60 18.48
C HIS A 108 4.32 -19.76 17.62
N LEU A 109 4.95 -18.65 17.22
CA LEU A 109 6.31 -18.61 16.67
C LEU A 109 7.36 -18.84 17.77
#